data_AF-M3V9Q8-F1
#
_entry.id   AF-M3V9Q8-F1
#
_cell.length_a   1.000
_cell.length_b   1.000
_cell.length_c   1.000
_cell.angle_alpha   90.00
_cell.angle_beta   90.00
_cell.angle_gamma   90.00
#
_symmetry.space_group_name_H-M   'P 1'
#
loop_
_entity.id
_entity.type
_entity.pdbx_description
1 polymer ?
#
loop_
_entity_poly.entity_id
_entity_poly.type
_entity_poly.pdbx_seq_one_letter_code
_entity_poly.pdbx_strand_id
1 'polypeptide(L)'
;MSTIAQSGRDQWIADLCVHLADRAETAGWMVAVRHAGDSVTFDALTVSLNDYRRVVGTQGMSLESALTAALCTALPGLVALEPAEQARALTEIVGWLGREVPEPTVGRPALRSVS
;
A
#
# COMPACT_ATOMS: atom_id res chain seq x y z
N MET A 1 -9.00 -18.15 -13.98
CA MET A 1 -9.20 -18.08 -12.51
C MET A 1 -8.43 -16.94 -11.83
N SER A 2 -7.89 -15.96 -12.57
CA SER A 2 -7.03 -14.90 -12.00
C SER A 2 -7.69 -13.52 -11.82
N THR A 3 -8.87 -13.29 -12.42
CA THR A 3 -9.49 -11.95 -12.45
C THR A 3 -10.12 -11.55 -11.11
N ILE A 4 -10.78 -12.48 -10.40
CA ILE A 4 -11.44 -12.19 -9.11
C ILE A 4 -10.41 -11.86 -8.02
N ALA A 5 -9.30 -12.60 -7.98
CA ALA A 5 -8.20 -12.34 -7.06
C ALA A 5 -7.52 -10.99 -7.35
N GLN A 6 -7.31 -10.66 -8.63
CA GLN A 6 -6.78 -9.37 -9.04
C GLN A 6 -7.71 -8.22 -8.65
N SER A 7 -9.02 -8.33 -8.92
CA SER A 7 -9.99 -7.32 -8.52
C SER A 7 -10.07 -7.15 -7.00
N GLY A 8 -9.92 -8.24 -6.23
CA GLY A 8 -9.83 -8.16 -4.77
C GLY A 8 -8.59 -7.39 -4.31
N ARG A 9 -7.44 -7.64 -4.92
CA ARG A 9 -6.20 -6.91 -4.61
C ARG A 9 -6.29 -5.43 -4.97
N ASP A 10 -6.82 -5.11 -6.15
CA ASP A 10 -6.97 -3.71 -6.58
C ASP A 10 -7.87 -2.93 -5.62
N GLN A 11 -8.96 -3.54 -5.15
CA GLN A 11 -9.85 -2.95 -4.14
C GLN A 11 -9.12 -2.76 -2.80
N TRP A 12 -8.39 -3.77 -2.34
CA TRP A 12 -7.63 -3.66 -1.09
C TRP A 12 -6.56 -2.56 -1.12
N ILE A 13 -5.88 -2.40 -2.26
CA ILE A 13 -4.93 -1.28 -2.45
C ILE A 13 -5.65 0.07 -2.42
N ALA A 14 -6.85 0.16 -2.99
CA ALA A 14 -7.66 1.38 -2.90
C ALA A 14 -8.04 1.70 -1.44
N ASP A 15 -8.49 0.70 -0.68
CA ASP A 15 -8.85 0.83 0.73
C ASP A 15 -7.61 1.20 1.59
N LEU A 16 -6.44 0.64 1.27
CA LEU A 16 -5.18 1.04 1.88
C LEU A 16 -4.86 2.52 1.60
N CYS A 17 -5.04 3.00 0.37
CA CYS A 17 -4.79 4.40 0.07
C CYS A 17 -5.73 5.34 0.84
N VAL A 18 -6.99 4.92 1.05
CA VAL A 18 -7.95 5.66 1.90
C VAL A 18 -7.47 5.66 3.36
N HIS A 19 -7.09 4.49 3.89
CA HIS A 19 -6.55 4.38 5.25
C HIS A 19 -5.33 5.27 5.48
N LEU A 20 -4.42 5.36 4.51
CA LEU A 20 -3.26 6.25 4.59
C LEU A 20 -3.67 7.72 4.65
N ALA A 21 -4.67 8.13 3.85
CA ALA A 21 -5.19 9.49 3.87
C ALA A 21 -5.85 9.84 5.22
N ASP A 22 -6.70 8.95 5.76
CA ASP A 22 -7.34 9.14 7.07
C ASP A 22 -6.29 9.29 8.21
N ARG A 23 -5.23 8.47 8.14
CA ARG A 23 -4.10 8.57 9.08
C ARG A 23 -3.30 9.85 8.90
N ALA A 24 -3.15 10.36 7.68
CA ALA A 24 -2.49 11.63 7.43
C ALA A 24 -3.28 12.81 8.04
N GLU A 25 -4.62 12.79 7.92
CA GLU A 25 -5.48 13.83 8.50
C GLU A 25 -5.45 13.85 10.03
N THR A 26 -5.45 12.67 10.66
CA THR A 26 -5.56 12.55 12.12
C THR A 26 -4.21 12.54 12.83
N ALA A 27 -3.17 12.03 12.17
CA ALA A 27 -1.86 11.82 12.76
C ALA A 27 -0.72 11.86 11.72
N GLY A 28 -0.77 12.80 10.80
CA GLY A 28 0.20 12.93 9.70
C GLY A 28 1.67 13.05 10.11
N TRP A 29 1.94 13.54 11.32
CA TRP A 29 3.29 13.67 11.87
C TRP A 29 3.89 12.33 12.36
N MET A 30 3.07 11.29 12.54
CA MET A 30 3.55 9.97 12.96
C MET A 30 4.24 9.23 11.82
N VAL A 31 5.29 8.48 12.15
CA VAL A 31 6.00 7.60 11.21
C VAL A 31 5.08 6.46 10.77
N ALA A 32 4.83 6.34 9.46
CA ALA A 32 4.07 5.26 8.87
C ALA A 32 4.93 3.99 8.73
N VAL A 33 6.17 4.16 8.24
CA VAL A 33 7.13 3.08 7.97
C VAL A 33 8.55 3.56 8.26
N ARG A 34 9.38 2.65 8.80
CA ARG A 34 10.83 2.78 8.84
C ARG A 34 11.45 1.54 8.20
N HIS A 35 12.42 1.74 7.33
CA HIS A 35 13.13 0.66 6.66
C HIS A 35 14.60 1.05 6.42
N ALA A 36 15.54 0.20 6.81
CA ALA A 36 16.98 0.37 6.58
C ALA A 36 17.56 1.76 6.95
N GLY A 37 17.03 2.40 8.00
CA GLY A 37 17.46 3.72 8.47
C GLY A 37 16.60 4.88 7.97
N ASP A 38 15.90 4.70 6.84
CA ASP A 38 14.95 5.68 6.31
C ASP A 38 13.60 5.56 7.02
N SER A 39 12.87 6.68 7.10
CA SER A 39 11.51 6.69 7.62
C SER A 39 10.65 7.71 6.90
N VAL A 40 9.38 7.37 6.71
CA VAL A 40 8.38 8.25 6.10
C VAL A 40 7.17 8.39 7.04
N THR A 41 6.68 9.62 7.20
CA THR A 41 5.46 9.90 7.96
C THR A 41 4.21 9.66 7.12
N PHE A 42 3.05 9.54 7.77
CA PHE A 42 1.77 9.39 7.04
C PHE A 42 1.50 10.57 6.09
N ASP A 43 1.81 11.80 6.52
CA ASP A 43 1.61 12.99 5.68
C ASP A 43 2.53 12.97 4.45
N ALA A 44 3.84 12.77 4.66
CA ALA A 44 4.81 12.75 3.57
C ALA A 44 4.54 11.62 2.57
N LEU A 45 4.15 10.43 3.06
CA LEU A 45 3.78 9.31 2.20
C LEU A 45 2.52 9.61 1.38
N THR A 46 1.51 10.24 1.98
CA THR A 46 0.25 10.57 1.33
C THR A 46 0.43 11.65 0.26
N VAL A 47 1.26 12.66 0.52
CA VAL A 47 1.64 13.67 -0.49
C VAL A 47 2.32 13.00 -1.67
N SER A 48 3.36 12.21 -1.42
CA SER A 48 4.09 11.48 -2.47
C SER A 48 3.17 10.56 -3.28
N LEU A 49 2.29 9.82 -2.62
CA LEU A 49 1.29 8.96 -3.27
C LEU A 49 0.37 9.77 -4.18
N ASN A 50 -0.13 10.92 -3.73
CA ASN A 50 -1.04 11.75 -4.53
C ASN A 50 -0.35 12.35 -5.76
N ASP A 51 0.91 12.74 -5.65
CA ASP A 51 1.71 13.20 -6.79
C ASP A 51 1.89 12.09 -7.82
N TYR A 52 2.22 10.87 -7.40
CA TYR A 52 2.34 9.74 -8.30
C TYR A 52 0.99 9.27 -8.87
N ARG A 53 -0.11 9.35 -8.11
CA ARG A 53 -1.46 9.02 -8.62
C ARG A 53 -1.84 9.89 -9.81
N ARG A 54 -1.48 11.19 -9.79
CA ARG A 54 -1.72 12.09 -10.92
C ARG A 54 -0.94 11.65 -12.16
N VAL A 55 0.32 11.24 -12.00
CA VAL A 55 1.16 10.76 -13.11
C VAL A 55 0.68 9.40 -13.64
N VAL A 56 0.51 8.43 -12.76
CA VAL A 56 0.11 7.05 -13.05
C VAL A 56 -1.27 7.00 -13.73
N GLY A 57 -2.22 7.83 -13.27
CA GLY A 57 -3.55 7.93 -13.87
C GLY A 57 -3.51 8.41 -15.33
N THR A 58 -2.56 9.28 -15.69
CA THR A 58 -2.38 9.71 -17.09
C THR A 58 -1.72 8.67 -17.99
N GLN A 59 -1.03 7.68 -17.40
CA GLN A 59 -0.27 6.65 -18.12
C GLN A 59 -0.99 5.28 -18.11
N GLY A 60 -2.22 5.21 -17.61
CA GLY A 60 -2.99 3.95 -17.52
C GLY A 60 -2.39 2.92 -16.56
N MET A 61 -1.56 3.36 -15.61
CA MET A 61 -0.92 2.50 -14.61
C MET A 61 -1.82 2.27 -13.39
N SER A 62 -1.52 1.23 -12.60
CA SER A 62 -2.33 0.87 -11.44
C SER A 62 -2.01 1.74 -10.21
N LEU A 63 -2.96 1.81 -9.27
CA LEU A 63 -2.75 2.49 -7.99
C LEU A 63 -1.60 1.87 -7.18
N GLU A 64 -1.39 0.56 -7.32
CA GLU A 64 -0.26 -0.16 -6.72
C GLU A 64 1.09 0.32 -7.26
N SER A 65 1.17 0.67 -8.55
CA SER A 65 2.36 1.29 -9.13
C SER A 65 2.65 2.66 -8.51
N ALA A 66 1.62 3.48 -8.25
CA ALA A 66 1.78 4.77 -7.58
C ALA A 66 2.30 4.60 -6.14
N LEU A 67 1.74 3.65 -5.39
CA LEU A 67 2.20 3.32 -4.04
C LEU A 67 3.66 2.86 -4.03
N THR A 68 4.03 1.99 -4.97
CA THR A 68 5.40 1.49 -5.09
C THR A 68 6.38 2.63 -5.41
N ALA A 69 6.04 3.50 -6.35
CA ALA A 69 6.86 4.66 -6.69
C ALA A 69 7.01 5.63 -5.52
N ALA A 70 5.93 5.89 -4.78
CA ALA A 70 5.94 6.73 -3.59
C ALA A 70 6.88 6.16 -2.50
N LEU A 71 6.83 4.85 -2.25
CA LEU A 71 7.70 4.16 -1.30
C LEU A 71 9.16 4.20 -1.71
N CYS A 72 9.48 3.89 -2.98
CA CYS A 72 10.85 3.93 -3.49
C CYS A 72 11.45 5.34 -3.41
N THR A 73 10.63 6.38 -3.58
CA THR A 73 11.07 7.77 -3.46
C THR A 73 11.29 8.18 -2.01
N ALA A 74 10.40 7.76 -1.11
CA ALA A 74 10.46 8.14 0.30
C ALA A 74 11.49 7.33 1.11
N LEU A 75 11.85 6.14 0.64
CA LEU A 75 12.77 5.21 1.31
C LEU A 75 13.90 4.85 0.33
N PRO A 76 14.87 5.74 0.06
CA PRO A 76 15.93 5.52 -0.93
C PRO A 76 16.77 4.26 -0.66
N GLY A 77 16.93 3.86 0.61
CA GLY A 77 17.58 2.61 0.99
C GLY A 77 16.88 1.36 0.45
N LEU A 78 15.60 1.44 0.08
CA LEU A 78 14.86 0.36 -0.57
C LEU A 78 15.29 0.16 -2.03
N VAL A 79 15.68 1.23 -2.73
CA VAL A 79 16.15 1.18 -4.12
C VAL A 79 17.59 0.68 -4.23
N ALA A 80 18.36 0.77 -3.14
CA ALA A 80 19.73 0.27 -3.07
C ALA A 80 19.82 -1.26 -2.86
N LEU A 81 18.69 -1.93 -2.61
CA LEU A 81 18.64 -3.39 -2.41
C LEU A 81 18.72 -4.15 -3.73
N GLU A 82 19.17 -5.41 -3.65
CA GLU A 82 19.07 -6.34 -4.77
C GLU A 82 17.59 -6.58 -5.14
N PRO A 83 17.24 -6.83 -6.42
CA PRO A 83 15.85 -6.87 -6.87
C PRO A 83 14.93 -7.82 -6.09
N ALA A 84 15.45 -8.99 -5.69
CA ALA A 84 14.69 -9.96 -4.90
C ALA A 84 14.44 -9.49 -3.46
N GLU A 85 15.39 -8.78 -2.87
CA GLU A 85 15.28 -8.21 -1.53
C GLU A 85 14.37 -6.99 -1.54
N GLN A 86 14.49 -6.14 -2.55
CA GLN A 86 13.60 -5.01 -2.78
C GLN A 86 12.14 -5.45 -2.89
N ALA A 87 11.86 -6.48 -3.69
CA ALA A 87 10.50 -6.99 -3.85
C ALA A 87 9.92 -7.56 -2.54
N ARG A 88 10.75 -8.24 -1.74
CA ARG A 88 10.36 -8.73 -0.41
C ARG A 88 10.09 -7.57 0.55
N ALA A 89 11.00 -6.61 0.64
CA ALA A 89 10.85 -5.43 1.48
C ALA A 89 9.58 -4.64 1.13
N LEU A 90 9.29 -4.42 -0.16
CA LEU A 90 8.05 -3.78 -0.60
C LEU A 90 6.81 -4.55 -0.18
N THR A 91 6.83 -5.88 -0.33
CA THR A 91 5.72 -6.74 0.10
C THR A 91 5.47 -6.63 1.60
N GLU A 92 6.53 -6.67 2.40
CA GLU A 92 6.46 -6.53 3.86
C GLU A 92 5.97 -5.15 4.28
N ILE A 93 6.48 -4.08 3.65
CA ILE A 93 6.07 -2.71 3.93
C ILE A 93 4.60 -2.49 3.58
N VAL A 94 4.16 -2.94 2.40
CA VAL A 94 2.76 -2.83 1.98
C VAL A 94 1.85 -3.64 2.90
N GLY A 95 2.26 -4.85 3.30
CA GLY A 95 1.55 -5.66 4.28
C GLY A 95 1.46 -4.96 5.64
N TRP A 96 2.55 -4.37 6.12
CA TRP A 96 2.59 -3.61 7.38
C TRP A 96 1.67 -2.38 7.35
N LEU A 97 1.68 -1.63 6.26
CA LEU A 97 0.82 -0.46 6.06
C LEU A 97 -0.65 -0.85 5.98
N GLY A 98 -0.96 -1.98 5.36
CA GLY A 98 -2.32 -2.50 5.22
C GLY A 98 -2.83 -3.37 6.36
N ARG A 99 -2.07 -3.54 7.45
CA ARG A 99 -2.43 -4.46 8.55
C ARG A 99 -3.77 -4.17 9.24
N GLU A 100 -4.26 -2.94 9.12
CA GLU A 100 -5.55 -2.49 9.69
C GLU A 100 -6.66 -2.40 8.63
N VAL A 101 -6.33 -2.69 7.37
CA VAL A 101 -7.26 -2.69 6.25
C VAL A 101 -7.79 -4.12 6.10
N PRO A 102 -9.12 -4.34 6.19
CA PRO A 102 -9.69 -5.68 6.04
C PRO A 102 -9.22 -6.31 4.73
N GLU A 103 -8.52 -7.44 4.82
CA GLU A 103 -8.13 -8.16 3.60
C GLU A 103 -9.39 -8.64 2.86
N PRO A 104 -9.38 -8.61 1.52
CA PRO A 104 -10.46 -9.14 0.70
C PRO A 104 -10.51 -10.64 0.99
N THR A 105 -11.45 -11.02 1.84
CA THR A 105 -11.67 -12.40 2.24
C THR A 105 -12.14 -13.12 0.99
N VAL A 106 -11.23 -13.79 0.29
CA VAL A 106 -11.60 -14.70 -0.80
C VAL A 106 -12.53 -15.72 -0.19
N GLY A 107 -13.83 -15.60 -0.49
CA GLY A 107 -14.93 -16.03 0.36
C GLY A 107 -14.72 -17.37 1.05
N ARG A 108 -14.39 -17.34 2.34
CA ARG A 108 -14.71 -18.47 3.21
C ARG A 108 -16.22 -18.38 3.45
N PRO A 109 -17.04 -19.34 3.00
CA PRO A 109 -18.47 -19.26 3.23
C PRO A 109 -18.69 -19.12 4.73
N ALA A 110 -19.37 -18.03 5.13
CA ALA A 110 -19.75 -17.82 6.52
C ALA A 110 -20.51 -19.07 6.97
N LEU A 111 -19.98 -19.76 7.98
CA LEU A 111 -20.69 -20.83 8.65
C LEU A 111 -21.92 -20.19 9.31
N ARG A 112 -23.08 -20.37 8.70
CA ARG A 112 -24.37 -19.94 9.24
C ARG A 112 -24.91 -21.07 10.08
N SER A 113 -25.22 -20.77 11.35
CA SER A 113 -25.93 -21.71 12.23
C SER A 113 -27.29 -22.01 11.61
N VAL A 114 -27.56 -23.28 11.35
CA VAL A 114 -28.90 -23.74 10.98
C VAL A 114 -29.63 -24.00 12.28
N SER A 115 -30.71 -23.24 12.53
CA SER A 115 -31.69 -23.53 13.57
C SER A 115 -32.71 -24.54 13.08
#